data_AF-H0EGJ6-F1
#
_entry.id   AF-H0EGJ6-F1
#
_cell.length_a   1.000
_cell.length_b   1.000
_cell.length_c   1.000
_cell.angle_alpha   90.00
_cell.angle_beta   90.00
_cell.angle_gamma   90.00
#
_symmetry.space_group_name_H-M   'P 1'
#
loop_
_entity.id
_entity.type
_entity.pdbx_description
1 polymer ?
#
loop_
_entity_poly.entity_id
_entity_poly.type
_entity_poly.pdbx_seq_one_letter_code
_entity_poly.pdbx_strand_id
1 'polypeptide(L)'
;MSALEEGPHIGISTGIRGDWVKFTVPYDPLWYLHHAQLDRLWWTWQHNALGRALEYDGRSNNNTSARAKLSDTMDYGDFVSSMYVRQVMGTESETLCYRYV
;
A
#
# COMPACT_ATOMS: atom_id res chain seq x y z
N MET A 1 6.14 0.32 10.70
CA MET A 1 6.18 -0.11 9.29
C MET A 1 6.89 -1.45 9.09
N SER A 2 8.10 -1.69 9.65
CA SER A 2 8.80 -2.98 9.47
C SER A 2 8.02 -4.22 9.95
N ALA A 3 7.25 -4.12 11.04
CA ALA A 3 6.46 -5.26 11.55
C ALA A 3 5.33 -5.74 10.61
N LEU A 4 4.73 -4.85 9.81
CA LEU A 4 3.68 -5.24 8.84
C LEU A 4 4.32 -5.91 7.61
N GLU A 5 5.45 -5.35 7.18
CA GLU A 5 6.24 -5.84 6.04
C GLU A 5 6.81 -7.24 6.34
N GLU A 6 7.57 -7.37 7.44
CA GLU A 6 8.20 -8.62 7.86
C GLU A 6 7.19 -9.66 8.37
N GLY A 7 6.04 -9.19 8.87
CA GLY A 7 4.97 -10.04 9.39
C GLY A 7 4.04 -10.53 8.28
N PRO A 8 2.78 -10.07 8.21
CA PRO A 8 1.79 -10.64 7.30
C PRO A 8 2.12 -10.50 5.80
N HIS A 9 2.80 -9.44 5.36
CA HIS A 9 3.11 -9.24 3.94
C HIS A 9 4.12 -10.28 3.41
N ILE A 10 5.28 -10.41 4.06
CA ILE A 10 6.29 -11.43 3.70
C ILE A 10 5.87 -12.83 4.19
N GLY A 11 5.21 -12.94 5.33
CA GLY A 11 4.80 -14.20 5.93
C GLY A 11 3.84 -15.02 5.08
N ILE A 12 2.81 -14.39 4.49
CA ILE A 12 1.87 -15.08 3.59
C ILE A 12 2.60 -15.55 2.32
N SER A 13 3.45 -14.70 1.76
CA SER A 13 4.25 -15.01 0.57
C SER A 13 5.15 -16.23 0.79
N THR A 14 5.80 -16.32 1.94
CA THR A 14 6.66 -17.45 2.32
C THR A 14 5.88 -18.71 2.75
N GLY A 15 4.64 -18.55 3.19
CA GLY A 15 3.72 -19.65 3.51
C GLY A 15 3.18 -20.36 2.26
N ILE A 16 2.70 -19.59 1.27
CA ILE A 16 2.14 -20.14 0.01
C ILE A 16 3.25 -20.70 -0.89
N ARG A 17 4.41 -20.02 -0.95
CA ARG A 17 5.59 -20.40 -1.75
C ARG A 17 5.32 -20.39 -3.26
N GLY A 18 6.26 -20.95 -4.04
CA GLY A 18 6.19 -21.00 -5.49
C GLY A 18 6.40 -19.62 -6.10
N ASP A 19 5.44 -19.16 -6.90
CA ASP A 19 5.53 -17.83 -7.51
C ASP A 19 5.28 -16.70 -6.51
N TRP A 20 4.74 -16.99 -5.32
CA TRP A 20 4.54 -16.00 -4.26
C TRP A 20 5.83 -15.44 -3.65
N VAL A 21 6.97 -16.10 -3.84
CA VAL A 21 8.27 -15.55 -3.40
C VAL A 21 8.99 -14.78 -4.51
N LYS A 22 8.31 -14.48 -5.61
CA LYS A 22 8.85 -13.78 -6.78
C LYS A 22 8.04 -12.52 -7.07
N PHE A 23 8.62 -11.61 -7.86
CA PHE A 23 7.92 -10.41 -8.35
C PHE A 23 6.77 -10.70 -9.33
N THR A 24 6.64 -11.94 -9.80
CA THR A 24 5.52 -12.39 -10.65
C THR A 24 4.28 -12.79 -9.86
N VAL A 25 4.29 -12.66 -8.53
CA VAL A 25 3.13 -12.97 -7.67
C VAL A 25 1.81 -12.30 -8.09
N PRO A 26 1.78 -11.10 -8.70
CA PRO A 26 0.50 -10.52 -9.15
C PRO A 26 -0.25 -11.33 -10.23
N TYR A 27 0.37 -12.36 -10.82
CA TYR A 27 -0.32 -13.30 -11.72
C TYR A 27 -1.23 -14.30 -11.00
N ASP A 28 -1.08 -14.46 -9.67
CA ASP A 28 -1.99 -15.26 -8.85
C ASP A 28 -3.15 -14.38 -8.35
N PRO A 29 -4.43 -14.72 -8.63
CA PRO A 29 -5.58 -13.94 -8.15
C PRO A 29 -5.64 -13.72 -6.64
N LEU A 30 -5.06 -14.63 -5.84
CA LEU A 30 -5.00 -14.49 -4.38
C LEU A 30 -4.15 -13.27 -3.95
N TRP A 31 -3.25 -12.76 -4.80
CA TRP A 31 -2.45 -11.56 -4.55
C TRP A 31 -3.33 -10.33 -4.25
N TYR A 32 -4.39 -10.15 -5.03
CA TYR A 32 -5.31 -9.02 -4.85
C TYR A 32 -6.07 -9.11 -3.52
N LEU A 33 -6.50 -10.31 -3.12
CA LEU A 33 -7.17 -10.52 -1.82
C LEU A 33 -6.20 -10.28 -0.65
N HIS A 34 -4.94 -10.72 -0.80
CA HIS A 34 -3.90 -10.47 0.20
C HIS A 34 -3.64 -8.97 0.39
N HIS A 35 -3.43 -8.23 -0.70
CA HIS A 35 -3.21 -6.78 -0.61
C HIS A 35 -4.45 -6.00 -0.19
N ALA A 36 -5.67 -6.47 -0.50
CA ALA A 36 -6.89 -5.88 0.05
C ALA A 36 -6.97 -6.04 1.58
N GLN A 37 -6.45 -7.14 2.15
CA GLN A 37 -6.36 -7.30 3.60
C GLN A 37 -5.29 -6.40 4.22
N LEU A 38 -4.16 -6.19 3.55
CA LEU A 38 -3.15 -5.22 4.01
C LEU A 38 -3.69 -3.79 4.00
N ASP A 39 -4.42 -3.43 2.94
CA ASP A 39 -5.09 -2.14 2.83
C ASP A 39 -6.15 -1.96 3.93
N ARG A 40 -6.96 -3.00 4.22
CA ARG A 40 -7.89 -2.99 5.37
C ARG A 40 -7.18 -2.74 6.71
N LEU A 41 -6.01 -3.33 6.93
CA LEU A 41 -5.22 -3.10 8.14
C LEU A 41 -4.70 -1.66 8.19
N TRP A 42 -4.24 -1.12 7.07
CA TRP A 42 -3.83 0.28 6.94
C TRP A 42 -5.01 1.23 7.23
N TRP A 43 -6.15 1.02 6.57
CA TRP A 43 -7.39 1.76 6.78
C TRP A 43 -7.81 1.73 8.26
N THR A 44 -7.80 0.56 8.90
CA THR A 44 -8.14 0.43 10.32
C THR A 44 -7.16 1.24 11.18
N TRP A 45 -5.86 1.16 10.88
CA TRP A 45 -4.84 1.90 11.61
C TRP A 45 -5.00 3.42 11.48
N GLN A 46 -5.39 3.93 10.30
CA GLN A 46 -5.67 5.35 10.07
C GLN A 46 -6.86 5.85 10.90
N HIS A 47 -7.87 5.01 11.09
CA HIS A 47 -9.07 5.35 11.86
C HIS A 47 -8.90 5.20 13.38
N ASN A 48 -7.82 4.53 13.83
CA ASN A 48 -7.57 4.30 15.25
C ASN A 48 -7.10 5.55 16.02
N ALA A 49 -6.72 6.64 15.36
CA ALA A 49 -6.38 7.90 16.03
C ALA A 49 -6.51 9.12 15.11
N LEU A 50 -6.89 10.27 15.69
CA LEU A 50 -6.89 11.55 14.98
C LEU A 50 -5.48 11.89 14.48
N GLY A 51 -5.38 12.34 13.23
CA GLY A 51 -4.13 12.77 12.60
C GLY A 51 -3.39 11.70 11.78
N ARG A 52 -3.79 10.41 11.84
CA ARG A 52 -3.12 9.33 11.09
C ARG A 52 -3.48 9.27 9.61
N ALA A 53 -4.58 9.89 9.21
CA ALA A 53 -5.09 9.83 7.82
C ALA A 53 -4.04 10.27 6.79
N LEU A 54 -3.16 11.22 7.14
CA LEU A 54 -2.10 11.76 6.27
C LEU A 54 -0.69 11.45 6.79
N GLU A 55 -0.56 10.56 7.77
CA GLU A 55 0.75 10.17 8.28
C GLU A 55 1.46 9.32 7.20
N TYR A 56 2.59 9.84 6.73
CA TYR A 56 3.36 9.27 5.63
C TYR A 56 4.84 9.60 5.84
N ASP A 57 5.69 8.57 5.93
CA ASP A 57 7.12 8.72 6.19
C ASP A 57 7.89 7.54 5.57
N GLY A 58 9.21 7.65 5.55
CA GLY A 58 10.12 6.67 4.98
C GLY A 58 10.94 7.26 3.83
N ARG A 59 11.69 6.40 3.14
CA ARG A 59 12.46 6.78 1.96
C ARG A 59 11.53 6.78 0.74
N SER A 60 11.66 7.76 -0.15
CA SER A 60 10.79 7.84 -1.33
C SER A 60 11.05 6.71 -2.34
N ASN A 61 12.29 6.20 -2.41
CA ASN A 61 12.63 4.97 -3.11
C ASN A 61 13.97 4.41 -2.59
N ASN A 62 14.28 3.16 -2.97
CA ASN A 62 15.49 2.45 -2.52
C ASN A 62 16.81 3.09 -3.02
N ASN A 63 16.76 3.87 -4.10
CA ASN A 63 17.93 4.47 -4.75
C ASN A 63 18.25 5.88 -4.24
N THR A 64 17.43 6.43 -3.33
CA THR A 64 17.61 7.79 -2.81
C THR A 64 17.53 7.85 -1.29
N SER A 65 18.17 8.86 -0.71
CA SER A 65 18.01 9.23 0.70
C SER A 65 16.89 10.26 0.90
N ALA A 66 16.21 10.69 -0.16
CA ALA A 66 15.07 11.59 -0.06
C ALA A 66 13.94 10.93 0.74
N ARG A 67 13.33 11.71 1.64
CA ARG A 67 12.12 11.28 2.35
C ARG A 67 10.91 11.31 1.45
N ALA A 68 10.02 10.34 1.63
CA ALA A 68 8.74 10.27 0.96
C ALA A 68 7.85 11.45 1.40
N LYS A 69 7.08 12.00 0.45
CA LYS A 69 6.20 13.15 0.68
C LYS A 69 4.82 12.87 0.11
N LEU A 70 3.81 13.47 0.74
CA LEU A 70 2.43 13.49 0.25
C LEU A 70 2.28 14.17 -1.14
N SER A 71 3.26 15.00 -1.52
CA SER A 71 3.34 15.67 -2.82
C SER A 71 4.10 14.87 -3.87
N ASP A 72 4.64 13.70 -3.53
CA ASP A 72 5.29 12.84 -4.52
C ASP A 72 4.23 12.29 -5.48
N THR A 73 4.62 12.13 -6.75
CA THR A 73 3.75 11.59 -7.79
C THR A 73 3.88 10.07 -7.82
N MET A 74 2.75 9.38 -7.81
CA MET A 74 2.67 7.95 -8.12
C MET A 74 2.37 7.79 -9.60
N ASP A 75 3.22 7.02 -10.27
CA ASP A 75 3.07 6.69 -11.68
C ASP A 75 2.43 5.29 -11.82
N TYR A 76 1.39 5.22 -12.64
CA TYR A 76 0.64 4.00 -12.93
C TYR A 76 0.80 3.58 -14.40
N GLY A 77 1.74 4.19 -15.13
CA GLY A 77 1.92 3.96 -16.56
C GLY A 77 0.66 4.28 -17.35
N ASP A 78 0.30 3.40 -18.28
CA ASP A 78 -0.85 3.62 -19.18
C ASP A 78 -2.21 3.23 -18.56
N PHE A 79 -2.24 2.74 -17.32
CA PHE A 79 -3.48 2.28 -16.69
C PHE A 79 -4.37 3.44 -16.21
N VAL A 80 -3.76 4.48 -15.62
CA VAL A 80 -4.45 5.67 -15.13
C VAL A 80 -3.47 6.83 -15.07
N SER A 81 -3.97 8.06 -15.16
CA SER A 81 -3.16 9.26 -14.99
C SER A 81 -2.43 9.25 -13.64
N SER A 82 -1.16 9.69 -13.65
CA SER A 82 -0.37 9.85 -12.43
C SER A 82 -1.06 10.82 -11.46
N MET A 83 -0.96 10.54 -10.17
CA MET A 83 -1.61 11.30 -9.11
C MET A 83 -0.68 11.45 -7.90
N TYR A 84 -0.94 12.43 -7.05
CA TYR A 84 -0.16 12.64 -5.84
C TYR A 84 -0.51 11.62 -4.76
N VAL A 85 0.47 11.24 -3.94
CA VAL A 85 0.26 10.35 -2.77
C VAL A 85 -0.93 10.82 -1.92
N ARG A 86 -1.06 12.12 -1.64
CA ARG A 86 -2.19 12.69 -0.86
C ARG A 86 -3.58 12.33 -1.38
N GLN A 87 -3.72 12.04 -2.68
CA GLN A 87 -5.03 11.77 -3.30
C GLN A 87 -5.53 10.36 -2.99
N VAL A 88 -4.63 9.42 -2.67
CA VAL A 88 -4.97 8.00 -2.39
C VAL A 88 -4.77 7.61 -0.93
N MET A 89 -4.37 8.54 -0.06
CA MET A 89 -4.19 8.24 1.37
C MET A 89 -5.50 7.84 2.06
N GLY A 90 -6.66 8.29 1.57
CA GLY A 90 -7.97 7.95 2.13
C GLY A 90 -8.81 7.14 1.16
N THR A 91 -9.54 6.16 1.68
CA THR A 91 -10.44 5.30 0.88
C THR A 91 -11.75 5.97 0.49
N GLU A 92 -12.09 7.08 1.16
CA GLU A 92 -13.24 7.93 0.89
C GLU A 92 -12.74 9.37 0.63
N SER A 93 -12.34 9.62 -0.63
CA SER A 93 -11.79 10.88 -1.14
C SER A 93 -12.42 11.22 -2.50
N GLU A 94 -11.92 12.25 -3.19
CA GLU A 94 -12.32 12.52 -4.58
C GLU A 94 -11.88 11.41 -5.56
N THR A 95 -10.84 10.65 -5.22
CA THR A 95 -10.24 9.63 -6.10
C THR A 95 -10.74 8.23 -5.77
N LEU A 96 -10.94 7.92 -4.49
CA LEU A 96 -11.37 6.61 -4.01
C LEU A 96 -12.71 6.74 -3.27
N CYS A 97 -13.61 5.77 -3.42
CA CYS A 97 -14.92 5.78 -2.74
C CYS A 97 -15.30 4.37 -2.31
N TYR A 98 -14.60 3.84 -1.31
CA TYR A 98 -14.88 2.54 -0.71
C TYR A 98 -14.57 2.52 0.78
N ARG A 99 -15.12 1.52 1.47
CA ARG A 99 -14.87 1.26 2.89
C ARG A 99 -14.77 -0.24 3.15
N TYR A 100 -14.06 -0.59 4.21
CA TYR A 100 -14.08 -1.95 4.75
C TYR A 100 -15.17 -2.09 5.81
N VAL A 101 -15.72 -3.31 5.90
CA VAL A 101 -16.69 -3.71 6.92
C VAL A 101 -16.02 -4.61 7.96
#